data_AF-A0AA38GS67-F1
#
_entry.id   AF-A0AA38GS67-F1
#
_cell.length_a   1.000
_cell.length_b   1.000
_cell.length_c   1.000
_cell.angle_alpha   90.00
_cell.angle_beta   90.00
_cell.angle_gamma   90.00
#
_symmetry.space_group_name_H-M   'P 1'
#
loop_
_entity.id
_entity.type
_entity.pdbx_description
1 polymer ?
#
loop_
_entity_poly.entity_id
_entity_poly.type
_entity_poly.pdbx_seq_one_letter_code
_entity_poly.pdbx_strand_id
1 'polypeptide(L)'
;VLRSVKMAEGTNGNSKPSKGSGGGYEINVESFTKRLKILYGHWKEHRQNFWGACEAITASAPPPSEDLRYLKSSALNIWLLGYEFPETIMLFMASQIHFLCSQKKASLLEVLKKPAKSSLGIDVVLHVKPRNDSGSAQMESMCEAIRAHC
;
A
#
# COMPACT_ATOMS: atom_id res chain seq x y z
N VAL A 1 31.86 46.01 43.33
CA VAL A 1 30.68 46.64 43.95
C VAL A 1 29.51 45.68 43.79
N LEU A 2 29.08 45.10 44.92
CA LEU A 2 27.95 44.19 45.07
C LEU A 2 26.62 44.87 44.70
N ARG A 3 25.69 44.10 44.11
CA ARG A 3 24.28 44.03 44.54
C ARG A 3 23.56 42.86 43.84
N SER A 4 23.30 41.81 44.63
CA SER A 4 22.25 40.80 44.44
C SER A 4 20.88 41.41 44.72
N VAL A 5 19.82 40.89 44.09
CA VAL A 5 18.39 40.70 44.52
C VAL A 5 17.62 40.31 43.23
N LYS A 6 16.69 39.35 43.11
CA LYS A 6 16.23 38.16 43.85
C LYS A 6 15.22 37.45 42.92
N MET A 7 15.15 36.12 43.00
CA MET A 7 14.20 35.25 42.30
C MET A 7 12.73 35.53 42.70
N ALA A 8 11.81 35.33 41.76
CA ALA A 8 10.42 34.93 42.04
C ALA A 8 9.87 34.06 40.88
N GLU A 9 9.33 32.91 41.27
CA GLU A 9 8.82 31.80 40.46
C GLU A 9 7.55 32.11 39.66
N GLY A 10 7.35 31.29 38.62
CA GLY A 10 6.08 30.61 38.43
C GLY A 10 5.02 31.34 37.62
N THR A 11 5.12 31.28 36.29
CA THR A 11 3.91 31.31 35.45
C THR A 11 3.81 30.03 34.64
N ASN A 12 2.81 29.27 35.06
CA ASN A 12 2.29 28.01 34.57
C ASN A 12 2.13 28.03 33.03
N GLY A 13 3.12 27.47 32.33
CA GLY A 13 3.04 27.20 30.90
C GLY A 13 2.04 26.09 30.65
N ASN A 14 0.77 26.44 30.42
CA ASN A 14 -0.20 25.52 29.84
C ASN A 14 0.14 25.32 28.36
N SER A 15 1.23 24.61 28.09
CA SER A 15 1.49 24.00 26.80
C SER A 15 0.39 22.96 26.59
N LYS A 16 -0.71 23.39 25.97
CA LYS A 16 -1.63 22.46 25.30
C LYS A 16 -0.75 21.48 24.53
N PRO A 17 -0.95 20.16 24.67
CA PRO A 17 -0.23 19.23 23.82
C PRO A 17 -0.54 19.64 22.39
N SER A 18 0.49 20.08 21.67
CA SER A 18 0.43 20.20 20.23
C SER A 18 -0.07 18.84 19.76
N LYS A 19 -1.30 18.79 19.24
CA LYS A 19 -1.77 17.65 18.46
C LYS A 19 -0.66 17.42 17.45
N GLY A 20 0.13 16.37 17.68
CA GLY A 20 1.04 15.88 16.68
C GLY A 20 0.19 15.72 15.43
N SER A 21 0.59 16.36 14.34
CA SER A 21 -0.01 16.14 13.03
C SER A 21 0.36 14.72 12.58
N GLY A 22 -0.16 13.73 13.29
CA GLY A 22 -0.22 12.34 12.87
C GLY A 22 -1.30 12.24 11.82
N GLY A 23 -1.03 12.74 10.63
CA GLY A 23 -1.79 12.34 9.44
C GLY A 23 -1.49 10.86 9.21
N GLY A 24 -2.23 9.99 9.89
CA GLY A 24 -2.14 8.55 9.66
C GLY A 24 -2.49 8.25 8.21
N TYR A 25 -1.67 7.43 7.55
CA TYR A 25 -2.00 6.91 6.23
C TYR A 25 -3.29 6.09 6.35
N GLU A 26 -4.40 6.61 5.85
CA GLU A 26 -5.69 5.93 5.84
C GLU A 26 -6.14 5.72 4.40
N ILE A 27 -6.34 4.44 4.02
CA ILE A 27 -6.79 4.06 2.69
C ILE A 27 -8.31 4.24 2.62
N ASN A 28 -8.78 5.00 1.63
CA ASN A 28 -10.20 5.13 1.36
C ASN A 28 -10.75 3.83 0.74
N VAL A 29 -11.35 3.00 1.59
CA VAL A 29 -11.87 1.66 1.23
C VAL A 29 -12.96 1.72 0.15
N GLU A 30 -13.81 2.74 0.17
CA GLU A 30 -14.87 2.91 -0.84
C GLU A 30 -14.28 3.14 -2.23
N SER A 31 -13.32 4.07 -2.32
CA SER A 31 -12.59 4.39 -3.54
C SER A 31 -11.81 3.18 -4.05
N PHE A 32 -11.11 2.46 -3.16
CA PHE A 32 -10.44 1.20 -3.50
C PHE A 32 -11.42 0.21 -4.13
N THR A 33 -12.54 -0.05 -3.46
CA THR A 33 -13.53 -1.04 -3.92
C THR A 33 -14.14 -0.66 -5.27
N LYS A 34 -14.51 0.62 -5.43
CA LYS A 34 -15.03 1.14 -6.70
C LYS A 34 -14.02 0.97 -7.84
N ARG A 35 -12.76 1.36 -7.60
CA ARG A 35 -11.70 1.31 -8.61
C ARG A 35 -11.28 -0.12 -8.93
N LEU A 36 -11.29 -1.01 -7.93
CA LEU A 36 -11.03 -2.42 -8.14
C LEU A 36 -12.08 -3.07 -9.04
N LYS A 37 -13.37 -2.74 -8.85
CA LYS A 37 -14.45 -3.18 -9.76
C LYS A 37 -14.25 -2.69 -11.20
N ILE A 38 -13.82 -1.44 -11.37
CA ILE A 38 -13.51 -0.88 -12.69
C ILE A 38 -12.36 -1.66 -13.34
N LEU A 39 -11.27 -1.88 -12.60
CA LEU A 39 -10.09 -2.61 -13.10
C LEU A 39 -10.45 -4.04 -13.52
N TYR A 40 -11.09 -4.81 -12.65
CA TYR A 40 -11.47 -6.20 -12.94
C TYR A 40 -12.56 -6.32 -14.01
N GLY A 41 -13.52 -5.37 -14.04
CA GLY A 41 -14.53 -5.32 -15.08
C GLY A 41 -13.91 -5.11 -16.46
N HIS A 42 -13.08 -4.08 -16.61
CA HIS A 42 -12.38 -3.79 -17.86
C HIS A 42 -11.40 -4.91 -18.24
N TRP A 43 -10.71 -5.50 -17.27
CA TRP A 43 -9.83 -6.65 -17.52
C TRP A 43 -10.59 -7.85 -18.07
N LYS A 44 -11.71 -8.22 -17.43
CA LYS A 44 -12.53 -9.35 -17.85
C LYS A 44 -13.15 -9.14 -19.25
N GLU A 45 -13.68 -7.95 -19.51
CA GLU A 45 -14.36 -7.64 -20.77
C GLU A 45 -13.39 -7.53 -21.96
N HIS A 46 -12.21 -6.96 -21.73
CA HIS A 46 -11.27 -6.62 -22.78
C HIS A 46 -9.98 -7.45 -22.75
N ARG A 47 -10.04 -8.64 -22.14
CA ARG A 47 -8.89 -9.49 -21.84
C ARG A 47 -7.99 -9.75 -23.05
N GLN A 48 -8.58 -10.02 -24.21
CA GLN A 48 -7.83 -10.31 -25.45
C GLN A 48 -7.22 -9.05 -26.08
N ASN A 49 -8.00 -7.97 -26.16
CA ASN A 49 -7.67 -6.81 -26.98
C ASN A 49 -6.73 -5.82 -26.26
N PHE A 50 -6.82 -5.71 -24.93
CA PHE A 50 -6.07 -4.71 -24.15
C PHE A 50 -5.13 -5.31 -23.11
N TRP A 51 -5.36 -6.55 -22.70
CA TRP A 51 -4.60 -7.20 -21.62
C TRP A 51 -3.77 -8.40 -22.09
N GLY A 52 -3.63 -8.58 -23.41
CA GLY A 52 -2.76 -9.60 -24.00
C GLY A 52 -3.09 -11.02 -23.56
N ALA A 53 -4.37 -11.31 -23.28
CA ALA A 53 -4.80 -12.60 -22.75
C ALA A 53 -4.07 -13.03 -21.47
N CYS A 54 -3.67 -12.09 -20.61
CA CYS A 54 -2.99 -12.43 -19.36
C CYS A 54 -3.98 -13.05 -18.35
N GLU A 55 -3.52 -14.05 -17.59
CA GLU A 55 -4.25 -14.60 -16.43
C GLU A 55 -3.90 -13.86 -15.11
N ALA A 56 -2.79 -13.13 -15.09
CA ALA A 56 -2.36 -12.32 -13.97
C ALA A 56 -1.71 -11.01 -14.43
N ILE A 57 -1.86 -9.96 -13.62
CA ILE A 57 -1.25 -8.64 -13.84
C ILE A 57 -0.31 -8.36 -12.67
N THR A 58 0.92 -7.97 -12.95
CA THR A 58 1.92 -7.59 -11.94
C THR A 58 2.36 -6.15 -12.11
N ALA A 59 2.43 -5.41 -11.01
CA ALA A 59 2.96 -4.06 -10.95
C ALA A 59 3.99 -3.97 -9.82
N SER A 60 5.21 -3.53 -10.16
CA SER A 60 6.29 -3.32 -9.21
C SER A 60 6.60 -1.83 -9.09
N ALA A 61 6.56 -1.32 -7.87
CA ALA A 61 7.03 0.02 -7.54
C ALA A 61 8.46 -0.07 -6.98
N PRO A 62 9.46 0.54 -7.64
CA PRO A 62 10.84 0.51 -7.18
C PRO A 62 11.04 1.36 -5.90
N PRO A 63 12.24 1.37 -5.33
CA PRO A 63 12.61 2.33 -4.30
C PRO A 63 12.39 3.78 -4.77
N PRO A 64 12.11 4.72 -3.84
CA PRO A 64 11.99 6.14 -4.18
C PRO A 64 13.24 6.64 -4.90
N SER A 65 13.06 7.38 -5.99
CA SER A 65 14.13 8.03 -6.73
C SER A 65 13.62 9.32 -7.37
N GLU A 66 14.41 10.40 -7.28
CA GLU A 66 14.11 11.69 -7.92
C GLU A 66 14.12 11.60 -9.46
N ASP A 67 14.78 10.58 -10.02
CA ASP A 67 14.84 10.33 -11.46
C ASP A 67 13.64 9.53 -11.97
N LEU A 68 12.91 8.86 -11.07
CA LEU A 68 11.76 8.00 -11.39
C LEU A 68 10.44 8.72 -11.13
N ARG A 69 10.24 9.85 -11.79
CA ARG A 69 8.95 10.56 -11.79
C ARG A 69 8.07 9.94 -12.88
N TYR A 70 6.83 9.55 -12.56
CA TYR A 70 5.80 9.06 -13.50
C TYR A 70 5.88 7.57 -13.90
N LEU A 71 6.11 6.68 -12.94
CA LEU A 71 5.93 5.24 -13.17
C LEU A 71 4.45 4.85 -13.18
N LYS A 72 4.04 4.04 -14.17
CA LYS A 72 2.68 3.47 -14.25
C LYS A 72 2.32 2.66 -12.99
N SER A 73 3.30 1.98 -12.39
CA SER A 73 3.11 1.25 -11.13
C SER A 73 2.80 2.20 -9.96
N SER A 74 3.52 3.31 -9.84
CA SER A 74 3.21 4.34 -8.83
C SER A 74 1.85 4.99 -9.08
N ALA A 75 1.50 5.28 -10.34
CA ALA A 75 0.18 5.79 -10.69
C ALA A 75 -0.94 4.79 -10.33
N LEU A 76 -0.72 3.50 -10.53
CA LEU A 76 -1.65 2.45 -10.11
C LEU A 76 -1.82 2.43 -8.58
N ASN A 77 -0.73 2.56 -7.82
CA ASN A 77 -0.79 2.63 -6.37
C ASN A 77 -1.64 3.82 -5.90
N ILE A 78 -1.38 5.01 -6.45
CA ILE A 78 -2.10 6.24 -6.09
C ILE A 78 -3.57 6.14 -6.52
N TRP A 79 -3.82 5.65 -7.72
CA TRP A 79 -5.18 5.46 -8.22
C TRP A 79 -5.91 4.42 -7.37
N LEU A 80 -5.33 3.27 -7.03
CA LEU A 80 -6.05 2.22 -6.32
C LEU A 80 -6.16 2.47 -4.81
N LEU A 81 -5.08 2.98 -4.19
CA LEU A 81 -4.91 3.03 -2.73
C LEU A 81 -4.83 4.46 -2.16
N GLY A 82 -4.72 5.48 -3.01
CA GLY A 82 -4.62 6.88 -2.61
C GLY A 82 -3.20 7.33 -2.24
N TYR A 83 -2.23 6.41 -2.18
CA TYR A 83 -0.84 6.69 -1.84
C TYR A 83 0.11 5.89 -2.71
N GLU A 84 1.34 6.36 -2.79
CA GLU A 84 2.42 5.57 -3.35
C GLU A 84 2.91 4.54 -2.32
N PHE A 85 3.12 3.31 -2.77
CA PHE A 85 3.74 2.24 -2.00
C PHE A 85 5.07 1.85 -2.68
N PRO A 86 6.19 2.57 -2.42
CA PRO A 86 7.49 2.19 -2.96
C PRO A 86 7.93 0.81 -2.46
N GLU A 87 8.86 0.17 -3.15
CA GLU A 87 9.34 -1.19 -2.81
C GLU A 87 8.19 -2.17 -2.54
N THR A 88 7.21 -2.19 -3.46
CA THR A 88 6.01 -3.03 -3.33
C THR A 88 5.70 -3.67 -4.66
N ILE A 89 5.42 -4.98 -4.62
CA ILE A 89 4.89 -5.72 -5.78
C ILE A 89 3.42 -6.01 -5.51
N MET A 90 2.58 -5.72 -6.49
CA MET A 90 1.17 -6.07 -6.52
C MET A 90 0.93 -7.07 -7.64
N LEU A 91 0.31 -8.20 -7.33
CA LEU A 91 -0.07 -9.23 -8.27
C LEU A 91 -1.59 -9.43 -8.19
N PHE A 92 -2.27 -9.15 -9.29
CA PHE A 92 -3.70 -9.30 -9.45
C PHE A 92 -3.99 -10.59 -10.23
N MET A 93 -4.80 -11.45 -9.65
CA MET A 93 -5.29 -12.70 -10.24
C MET A 93 -6.83 -12.73 -10.17
N ALA A 94 -7.47 -13.67 -10.86
CA ALA A 94 -8.94 -13.75 -10.89
C ALA A 94 -9.58 -13.86 -9.49
N SER A 95 -8.96 -14.61 -8.56
CA SER A 95 -9.51 -14.89 -7.23
C SER A 95 -8.70 -14.28 -6.08
N GLN A 96 -7.46 -13.80 -6.33
CA GLN A 96 -6.58 -13.28 -5.29
C GLN A 96 -5.83 -12.03 -5.73
N ILE A 97 -5.47 -11.19 -4.76
CA ILE A 97 -4.52 -10.09 -4.93
C ILE A 97 -3.41 -10.29 -3.91
N HIS A 98 -2.17 -10.40 -4.40
CA HIS A 98 -0.99 -10.58 -3.57
C HIS A 98 -0.22 -9.26 -3.49
N PHE A 99 0.14 -8.85 -2.28
CA PHE A 99 1.02 -7.71 -2.03
C PHE A 99 2.30 -8.18 -1.36
N LEU A 100 3.46 -7.91 -1.97
CA LEU A 100 4.76 -8.07 -1.32
C LEU A 100 5.28 -6.71 -0.91
N CYS A 101 5.45 -6.49 0.40
CA CYS A 101 5.92 -5.22 0.94
C CYS A 101 6.52 -5.36 2.35
N SER A 102 7.05 -4.25 2.89
CA SER A 102 7.49 -4.19 4.29
C SER A 102 6.33 -4.40 5.28
N GLN A 103 6.64 -4.86 6.50
CA GLN A 103 5.64 -5.06 7.56
C GLN A 103 4.73 -3.84 7.80
N LYS A 104 5.29 -2.62 7.81
CA LYS A 104 4.52 -1.39 8.02
C LYS A 104 3.44 -1.18 6.95
N LYS A 105 3.79 -1.45 5.68
CA LYS A 105 2.86 -1.33 4.53
C LYS A 105 1.82 -2.43 4.57
N ALA A 106 2.20 -3.66 4.89
CA ALA A 106 1.26 -4.77 5.05
C ALA A 106 0.19 -4.45 6.10
N SER A 107 0.58 -3.89 7.25
CA SER A 107 -0.37 -3.47 8.28
C SER A 107 -1.38 -2.42 7.81
N LEU A 108 -1.01 -1.52 6.88
CA LEU A 108 -1.96 -0.57 6.26
C LEU A 108 -2.92 -1.26 5.28
N LEU A 109 -2.45 -2.29 4.57
CA LEU A 109 -3.21 -3.01 3.55
C LEU A 109 -4.20 -4.04 4.13
N GLU A 110 -4.08 -4.40 5.40
CA GLU A 110 -5.00 -5.33 6.09
C GLU A 110 -6.47 -4.92 5.97
N VAL A 111 -6.74 -3.61 5.94
CA VAL A 111 -8.11 -3.06 5.82
C VAL A 111 -8.80 -3.44 4.50
N LEU A 112 -8.04 -3.87 3.49
CA LEU A 112 -8.54 -4.21 2.15
C LEU A 112 -9.07 -5.64 2.04
N LYS A 113 -8.71 -6.54 2.96
CA LYS A 113 -9.12 -7.95 2.91
C LYS A 113 -10.63 -8.11 2.89
N LYS A 114 -11.33 -7.53 3.88
CA LYS A 114 -12.80 -7.68 3.98
C LYS A 114 -13.54 -7.05 2.79
N PRO A 115 -13.24 -5.80 2.39
CA PRO A 115 -13.93 -5.15 1.26
C PRO A 115 -13.71 -5.87 -0.08
N ALA A 116 -12.49 -6.33 -0.37
CA ALA A 116 -12.21 -7.09 -1.59
C ALA A 116 -13.01 -8.40 -1.63
N LYS A 117 -13.04 -9.12 -0.50
CA LYS A 117 -13.77 -10.38 -0.38
C LYS A 117 -15.27 -10.18 -0.49
N SER A 118 -15.84 -9.20 0.22
CA SER A 118 -17.29 -8.98 0.21
C SER A 118 -17.81 -8.40 -1.12
N SER A 119 -16.98 -7.62 -1.83
CA SER A 119 -17.43 -6.88 -3.00
C SER A 119 -17.15 -7.59 -4.33
N LEU A 120 -16.10 -8.42 -4.40
CA LEU A 120 -15.71 -9.14 -5.62
C LEU A 120 -15.41 -10.63 -5.39
N GLY A 121 -15.45 -11.13 -4.15
CA GLY A 121 -15.06 -12.51 -3.84
C GLY A 121 -13.54 -12.75 -3.80
N ILE A 122 -12.73 -11.69 -3.91
CA ILE A 122 -11.28 -11.76 -4.07
C ILE A 122 -10.59 -11.78 -2.69
N ASP A 123 -9.65 -12.71 -2.51
CA ASP A 123 -8.81 -12.79 -1.30
C ASP A 123 -7.57 -11.91 -1.43
N VAL A 124 -7.30 -11.09 -0.40
CA VAL A 124 -6.06 -10.29 -0.34
C VAL A 124 -5.03 -11.02 0.51
N VAL A 125 -3.89 -11.35 -0.10
CA VAL A 125 -2.77 -12.06 0.53
C VAL A 125 -1.60 -11.10 0.71
N LEU A 126 -1.10 -10.97 1.93
CA LEU A 126 0.01 -10.07 2.26
C LEU A 126 1.27 -10.86 2.54
N HIS A 127 2.30 -10.59 1.75
CA HIS A 127 3.64 -11.16 1.87
C HIS A 127 4.56 -10.12 2.48
N VAL A 128 4.95 -10.34 3.74
CA VAL A 128 5.86 -9.42 4.43
C VAL A 128 7.29 -9.76 4.05
N LYS A 129 8.00 -8.78 3.47
CA LYS A 129 9.45 -8.83 3.26
C LYS A 129 10.17 -8.35 4.52
N PRO A 130 10.95 -9.22 5.20
CA PRO A 130 11.74 -8.81 6.35
C PRO A 130 12.79 -7.75 5.99
N ARG A 131 13.27 -7.03 7.01
CA ARG A 131 14.40 -6.11 6.86
C ARG A 131 15.65 -6.92 6.53
N ASN A 132 16.43 -6.48 5.54
CA ASN A 132 17.64 -7.15 5.03
C ASN A 132 17.41 -8.50 4.34
N ASP A 133 16.17 -8.80 3.94
CA ASP A 133 15.83 -9.96 3.13
C ASP A 133 15.57 -9.56 1.66
N SER A 134 15.88 -10.45 0.72
CA SER A 134 15.68 -10.22 -0.73
C SER A 134 14.21 -10.28 -1.14
N GLY A 135 13.34 -10.93 -0.36
CA GLY A 135 11.96 -11.22 -0.72
C GLY A 135 11.79 -12.42 -1.64
N SER A 136 12.85 -13.20 -1.89
CA SER A 136 12.85 -14.28 -2.89
C SER A 136 11.85 -15.39 -2.54
N ALA A 137 11.76 -15.79 -1.28
CA ALA A 137 10.82 -16.83 -0.84
C ALA A 137 9.36 -16.41 -1.02
N GLN A 138 9.05 -15.14 -0.75
CA GLN A 138 7.72 -14.60 -0.96
C GLN A 138 7.39 -14.45 -2.45
N MET A 139 8.36 -14.05 -3.28
CA MET A 139 8.20 -14.06 -4.73
C MET A 139 7.98 -15.47 -5.27
N GLU A 140 8.67 -16.47 -4.73
CA GLU A 140 8.44 -17.87 -5.07
C GLU A 140 7.02 -18.32 -4.72
N SER A 141 6.52 -17.98 -3.53
CA SER A 141 5.13 -18.22 -3.14
C SER A 141 4.12 -17.55 -4.08
N MET A 142 4.41 -16.34 -4.57
CA MET A 142 3.57 -15.67 -5.58
C MET A 142 3.61 -16.41 -6.92
N CYS A 143 4.76 -16.90 -7.35
CA CYS A 143 4.90 -17.72 -8.56
C CYS A 143 4.15 -19.06 -8.44
N GLU A 144 4.18 -19.69 -7.26
CA GLU A 144 3.40 -20.91 -6.99
C GLU A 144 1.91 -20.65 -7.06
N ALA A 145 1.43 -19.52 -6.51
CA ALA A 145 0.03 -19.13 -6.62
C ALA A 145 -0.41 -18.93 -8.07
N ILE A 146 0.44 -18.31 -8.91
CA ILE A 146 0.17 -18.21 -10.36
C ILE A 146 0.05 -19.61 -10.97
N ARG A 147 1.02 -20.50 -10.74
CA ARG A 147 0.99 -21.87 -11.30
C ARG A 147 -0.22 -22.69 -10.86
N ALA A 148 -0.76 -22.42 -9.68
CA ALA A 148 -1.92 -23.13 -9.15
C ALA A 148 -3.26 -22.60 -9.67
N HIS A 149 -3.31 -21.36 -10.17
CA HIS A 149 -4.55 -20.64 -10.44
C HIS A 149 -4.67 -20.05 -11.85
N CYS A 150 -3.61 -20.14 -12.66
CA CYS A 150 -3.53 -19.63 -14.04
C CYS A 150 -3.08 -20.74 -14.98
#